data_AF-A0A7S2QEM9-F1
#
_entry.id   AF-A0A7S2QEM9-F1
#
_cell.length_a   1.000
_cell.length_b   1.000
_cell.length_c   1.000
_cell.angle_alpha   90.00
_cell.angle_beta   90.00
_cell.angle_gamma   90.00
#
_symmetry.space_group_name_H-M   'P 1'
#
loop_
_entity.id
_entity.type
_entity.pdbx_description
1 polymer ?
#
loop_
_entity_poly.entity_id
_entity_poly.type
_entity_poly.pdbx_seq_one_letter_code
_entity_poly.pdbx_strand_id
1 'polypeptide(L)'
;CMAYVPASTPMVWVGNERVGTPVYDAGSRKLLCNLTGGHTGNVLAICVAEGPEGRIDVWTAGNDFSIRCWHVERGRGHSNIAEAIPGGLQIRRGNVMHWHSNAVRSLLCIGPTLWSGGGDKA
;
A
#
# COMPACT_ATOMS: atom_id res chain seq x y z
N CYS A 1 -11.86 1.69 -0.64
CA CYS A 1 -10.96 2.85 -0.58
C CYS A 1 -10.04 2.84 -1.80
N MET A 2 -9.39 3.95 -2.13
CA MET A 2 -8.41 4.01 -3.22
C MET A 2 -7.39 5.13 -3.00
N ALA A 3 -6.24 5.05 -3.67
CA ALA A 3 -5.24 6.11 -3.68
C ALA A 3 -4.56 6.24 -5.04
N TYR A 4 -4.21 7.47 -5.41
CA TYR A 4 -3.36 7.77 -6.56
C TYR A 4 -1.89 7.84 -6.13
N VAL A 5 -1.00 7.23 -6.91
CA VAL A 5 0.44 7.20 -6.65
C VAL A 5 1.16 7.91 -7.81
N PRO A 6 1.75 9.10 -7.58
CA PRO A 6 2.42 9.88 -8.61
C PRO A 6 3.85 9.36 -8.86
N ALA A 7 3.98 8.25 -9.59
CA ALA A 7 5.26 7.72 -10.04
C ALA A 7 5.47 7.97 -11.54
N SER A 8 6.65 7.65 -12.08
CA SER A 8 6.91 7.74 -13.53
C SER A 8 5.97 6.89 -14.37
N THR A 9 5.46 5.81 -13.79
CA THR A 9 4.26 5.10 -14.24
C THR A 9 3.17 5.40 -13.20
N PRO A 10 2.24 6.33 -13.47
CA PRO A 10 1.25 6.74 -12.48
C PRO A 10 0.28 5.60 -12.19
N MET A 11 -0.03 5.35 -10.92
CA MET A 11 -0.82 4.20 -10.51
C MET A 11 -2.06 4.58 -9.70
N VAL A 12 -3.06 3.71 -9.74
CA VAL A 12 -4.21 3.73 -8.83
C VAL A 12 -4.24 2.43 -8.04
N TRP A 13 -4.15 2.55 -6.71
CA TRP A 13 -4.29 1.45 -5.78
C TRP A 13 -5.72 1.39 -5.28
N VAL A 14 -6.33 0.21 -5.28
CA VAL A 14 -7.73 0.02 -4.86
C VAL A 14 -7.80 -1.03 -3.78
N GLY A 15 -8.44 -0.71 -2.65
CA GLY A 15 -8.71 -1.69 -1.60
C GLY A 15 -9.76 -2.69 -2.05
N ASN A 16 -9.52 -3.99 -1.84
CA ASN A 16 -10.41 -5.08 -2.26
C ASN A 16 -10.75 -5.99 -1.07
N GLU A 17 -11.84 -6.74 -1.22
CA GLU A 17 -12.37 -7.72 -0.27
C GLU A 17 -11.70 -9.11 -0.42
N ARG A 18 -11.03 -9.38 -1.55
CA ARG A 18 -10.52 -10.73 -1.88
C ARG A 18 -9.02 -10.91 -1.70
N VAL A 19 -8.47 -10.56 -0.54
CA VAL A 19 -7.07 -10.85 -0.10
C VAL A 19 -5.98 -10.02 -0.80
N GLY A 20 -6.30 -9.33 -1.90
CA GLY A 20 -5.34 -8.56 -2.69
C GLY A 20 -5.60 -7.05 -2.71
N THR A 21 -4.58 -6.26 -3.04
CA THR A 21 -4.75 -4.85 -3.41
C THR A 21 -4.40 -4.69 -4.89
N PRO A 22 -5.39 -4.61 -5.80
CA PRO A 22 -5.12 -4.38 -7.21
C PRO A 22 -4.53 -2.99 -7.46
N VAL A 23 -3.54 -2.96 -8.35
CA VAL A 23 -2.83 -1.76 -8.78
C VAL A 23 -3.03 -1.62 -10.28
N TYR A 24 -3.54 -0.46 -10.69
CA TYR A 24 -3.82 -0.13 -12.08
C TYR A 24 -2.88 0.96 -12.57
N ASP A 25 -2.55 0.92 -13.85
CA ASP A 25 -1.95 2.07 -14.54
C ASP A 25 -3.03 3.15 -14.70
N ALA A 26 -2.74 4.36 -14.24
CA ALA A 26 -3.74 5.43 -14.17
C ALA A 26 -4.15 5.95 -15.56
N GLY A 27 -3.24 5.93 -16.54
CA GLY A 27 -3.50 6.45 -17.88
C GLY A 27 -4.29 5.46 -18.74
N SER A 28 -3.81 4.21 -18.82
CA SER A 28 -4.37 3.14 -19.65
C SER A 28 -5.47 2.34 -18.96
N ARG A 29 -5.61 2.45 -17.63
CA ARG A 29 -6.57 1.70 -16.80
C ARG A 29 -6.34 0.19 -16.80
N LYS A 30 -5.19 -0.27 -17.28
CA LYS A 30 -4.82 -1.68 -17.25
C LYS A 30 -4.41 -2.09 -15.85
N LEU A 31 -4.82 -3.30 -15.45
CA LEU A 31 -4.30 -3.93 -14.24
C LEU A 31 -2.81 -4.17 -14.43
N LEU A 32 -1.99 -3.60 -13.54
CA LEU A 32 -0.56 -3.84 -13.49
C LEU A 32 -0.28 -5.10 -12.69
N CYS A 33 -0.87 -5.20 -11.51
CA CYS A 33 -0.74 -6.36 -10.65
C CYS A 33 -1.83 -6.42 -9.58
N ASN A 34 -1.87 -7.53 -8.85
CA ASN A 34 -2.66 -7.67 -7.63
C ASN A 34 -1.73 -8.06 -6.49
N LEU A 35 -1.54 -7.15 -5.52
CA LEU A 35 -0.65 -7.39 -4.40
C LEU A 35 -1.29 -8.38 -3.43
N THR A 36 -0.86 -9.64 -3.52
CA THR A 36 -1.36 -10.76 -2.71
C THR A 36 -0.38 -11.12 -1.59
N GLY A 37 -0.81 -12.00 -0.67
CA GLY A 37 0.01 -12.45 0.46
C GLY A 37 0.26 -11.37 1.53
N GLY A 38 -0.51 -10.27 1.44
CA GLY A 38 -0.54 -9.20 2.42
C GLY A 38 -1.73 -9.40 3.36
N HIS A 39 -2.81 -8.67 3.11
CA HIS A 39 -3.96 -8.65 4.02
C HIS A 39 -4.76 -9.95 4.00
N THR A 40 -5.18 -10.42 5.19
CA THR A 40 -6.07 -11.59 5.33
C THR A 40 -7.55 -11.21 5.43
N GLY A 41 -7.86 -9.91 5.36
CA GLY A 41 -9.21 -9.36 5.35
C GLY A 41 -9.32 -8.11 4.47
N ASN A 42 -10.53 -7.54 4.37
CA ASN A 42 -10.80 -6.39 3.51
C ASN A 42 -9.87 -5.22 3.79
N VAL A 43 -9.32 -4.62 2.74
CA VAL A 43 -8.53 -3.38 2.81
C VAL A 43 -9.49 -2.20 2.89
N LEU A 44 -9.48 -1.49 4.02
CA LEU A 44 -10.41 -0.40 4.33
C LEU A 44 -9.80 0.98 4.16
N ALA A 45 -8.49 1.11 4.30
CA ALA A 45 -7.78 2.39 4.18
C ALA A 45 -6.50 2.24 3.33
N ILE A 46 -6.22 3.26 2.53
CA ILE A 46 -4.95 3.41 1.80
C ILE A 46 -4.47 4.85 1.95
N CYS A 47 -3.19 5.04 2.24
CA CYS A 47 -2.55 6.35 2.29
C CYS A 47 -1.21 6.32 1.55
N VAL A 48 -0.79 7.45 1.00
CA VAL A 48 0.44 7.58 0.20
C VAL A 48 1.26 8.72 0.80
N ALA A 49 2.56 8.50 0.92
CA ALA A 49 3.51 9.50 1.40
C ALA A 49 4.83 9.43 0.62
N GLU A 50 5.53 10.56 0.59
CA GLU A 50 6.91 10.58 0.12
C GLU A 50 7.81 9.87 1.13
N GLY A 51 8.60 8.94 0.63
CA GLY A 51 9.66 8.26 1.37
C GLY A 51 11.03 8.90 1.10
N PRO A 52 12.08 8.43 1.78
CA PRO A 52 13.45 8.85 1.54
C PRO A 52 13.88 8.57 0.09
N GLU A 53 14.79 9.41 -0.41
CA GLU A 53 15.46 9.22 -1.71
C GLU A 53 14.48 9.12 -2.91
N GLY A 54 13.31 9.75 -2.81
CA GLY A 54 12.30 9.76 -3.89
C GLY A 54 11.51 8.46 -4.03
N ARG A 55 11.64 7.54 -3.07
CA ARG A 55 10.73 6.40 -2.90
C ARG A 55 9.33 6.90 -2.54
N ILE A 56 8.30 6.19 -2.93
CA ILE A 56 6.92 6.46 -2.48
C ILE A 56 6.51 5.33 -1.53
N ASP A 57 6.10 5.70 -0.32
CA ASP A 57 5.61 4.77 0.68
C ASP A 57 4.07 4.75 0.63
N VAL A 58 3.52 3.55 0.40
CA VAL A 58 2.07 3.31 0.38
C VAL A 58 1.70 2.47 1.59
N TRP A 59 0.69 2.89 2.32
CA TRP A 59 0.18 2.24 3.51
C TRP A 59 -1.20 1.69 3.26
N THR A 60 -1.41 0.40 3.57
CA THR A 60 -2.73 -0.24 3.49
C THR A 60 -3.12 -0.77 4.86
N ALA A 61 -4.40 -0.69 5.22
CA ALA A 61 -4.91 -1.23 6.47
C ALA A 61 -6.35 -1.75 6.35
N GLY A 62 -6.74 -2.67 7.24
CA GLY A 62 -8.01 -3.38 7.06
C GLY A 62 -8.54 -4.20 8.22
N ASN A 63 -9.46 -5.11 7.87
CA ASN A 63 -10.16 -6.01 8.80
C ASN A 63 -9.28 -7.12 9.40
N ASP A 64 -8.03 -7.24 8.98
CA ASP A 64 -7.05 -8.13 9.62
C ASP A 64 -6.24 -7.47 10.73
N PHE A 65 -6.64 -6.25 11.11
CA PHE A 65 -6.10 -5.47 12.24
C PHE A 65 -4.63 -5.06 12.02
N SER A 66 -4.15 -5.18 10.79
CA SER A 66 -2.79 -4.85 10.42
C SER A 66 -2.73 -3.57 9.58
N ILE A 67 -1.58 -2.91 9.68
CA ILE A 67 -1.14 -1.87 8.73
C ILE A 67 0.08 -2.42 8.00
N ARG A 68 0.12 -2.27 6.68
CA ARG A 68 1.19 -2.79 5.83
C ARG A 68 1.84 -1.68 5.03
N CYS A 69 3.17 -1.67 5.02
CA CYS A 69 3.96 -0.79 4.18
C CYS A 69 4.26 -1.43 2.83
N TRP A 70 4.20 -0.61 1.79
CA TRP A 70 4.69 -0.94 0.47
C TRP A 70 5.59 0.17 -0.04
N HIS A 71 6.71 -0.20 -0.61
CA HIS A 71 7.72 0.72 -1.12
C HIS A 71 7.66 0.70 -2.65
N VAL A 72 7.39 1.85 -3.27
CA VAL A 72 7.45 2.03 -4.72
C VAL A 72 8.73 2.79 -5.04
N GLU A 73 9.66 2.11 -5.71
CA GLU A 73 10.98 2.65 -6.02
C GLU A 73 11.48 2.10 -7.37
N ARG A 74 12.51 2.75 -7.94
CA ARG A 74 13.25 2.18 -9.05
C ARG A 74 14.19 1.10 -8.52
N GLY A 75 14.31 -0.05 -9.19
CA GLY A 75 15.30 -1.02 -8.76
C GLY A 75 15.34 -2.34 -9.51
N ARG A 76 16.39 -3.12 -9.19
CA ARG A 76 16.66 -4.50 -9.65
C ARG A 76 16.90 -5.47 -8.47
N GLY A 77 16.58 -5.06 -7.24
CA GLY A 77 16.98 -5.78 -6.03
C GLY A 77 15.99 -6.87 -5.63
N HIS A 78 16.41 -8.12 -5.55
CA HIS A 78 15.49 -9.26 -5.38
C HIS A 78 14.86 -9.45 -3.98
N SER A 79 15.35 -8.78 -2.93
CA SER A 79 14.82 -9.02 -1.58
C SER A 79 13.50 -8.29 -1.34
N ASN A 80 12.47 -9.05 -0.94
CA ASN A 80 11.13 -8.58 -0.57
C ASN A 80 10.35 -7.87 -1.68
N ILE A 81 10.63 -8.13 -2.97
CA ILE A 81 9.77 -7.69 -4.08
C ILE A 81 8.39 -8.35 -3.96
N ALA A 82 7.33 -7.53 -4.03
CA ALA A 82 5.97 -7.99 -4.25
C ALA A 82 5.66 -8.09 -5.75
N GLU A 83 6.11 -7.10 -6.54
CA GLU A 83 5.88 -7.05 -7.98
C GLU A 83 6.88 -6.13 -8.71
N ALA A 84 7.20 -6.43 -9.97
CA ALA A 84 7.88 -5.51 -10.88
C ALA A 84 6.87 -4.83 -11.83
N ILE A 85 6.99 -3.52 -12.02
CA ILE A 85 6.02 -2.69 -12.74
C ILE A 85 6.73 -1.99 -13.92
N PRO A 86 6.02 -1.69 -15.04
CA PRO A 86 6.59 -0.91 -16.13
C PRO A 86 7.29 0.38 -15.68
N GLY A 87 8.21 0.88 -16.50
CA GLY A 87 9.02 2.06 -16.18
C GLY A 87 10.23 1.78 -15.28
N GLY A 88 10.55 0.50 -15.03
CA GLY A 88 11.67 0.10 -14.17
C GLY A 88 11.38 0.29 -12.68
N LEU A 89 10.09 0.31 -12.32
CA LEU A 89 9.62 0.40 -10.95
C LEU A 89 9.44 -0.99 -10.35
N GLN A 90 9.59 -1.08 -9.04
CA GLN A 90 9.26 -2.26 -8.26
C GLN A 90 8.41 -1.84 -7.06
N ILE A 91 7.46 -2.70 -6.69
CA ILE A 91 6.71 -2.61 -5.44
C ILE A 91 7.32 -3.64 -4.49
N ARG A 92 7.83 -3.19 -3.34
CA ARG A 92 8.40 -4.05 -2.31
C ARG A 92 7.55 -4.05 -1.06
N ARG A 93 7.58 -5.17 -0.33
CA ARG A 93 6.96 -5.28 0.99
C ARG A 93 7.88 -4.63 2.03
N GLY A 94 7.36 -3.64 2.74
CA GLY A 94 8.00 -3.10 3.94
C GLY A 94 7.46 -3.77 5.21
N ASN A 95 7.45 -3.03 6.31
CA ASN A 95 7.02 -3.53 7.62
C ASN A 95 5.51 -3.78 7.68
N VAL A 96 5.14 -4.74 8.54
CA VAL A 96 3.76 -4.96 8.98
C VAL A 96 3.64 -4.53 10.44
N MET A 97 2.61 -3.76 10.75
CA MET A 97 2.32 -3.28 12.10
C MET A 97 1.04 -3.90 12.62
N HIS A 98 1.10 -4.40 13.86
CA HIS A 98 0.00 -5.00 14.59
C HIS A 98 -0.31 -4.17 15.85
N TRP A 99 -0.46 -2.85 15.65
CA TRP A 99 -0.74 -1.91 16.74
C TRP A 99 -2.23 -1.86 17.11
N HIS A 100 -3.09 -2.37 16.23
CA HIS A 100 -4.52 -2.42 16.43
C HIS A 100 -4.97 -3.83 16.82
N SER A 101 -5.97 -3.89 17.69
CA SER A 101 -6.67 -5.10 18.15
C SER A 101 -8.00 -5.33 17.41
N ASN A 102 -8.40 -4.39 16.56
CA ASN A 102 -9.60 -4.44 15.74
C ASN A 102 -9.34 -3.79 14.37
N ALA A 103 -10.37 -3.75 13.51
CA ALA A 103 -10.29 -3.23 12.16
C ALA A 103 -9.73 -1.81 12.13
N VAL A 104 -8.70 -1.59 11.30
CA VAL A 104 -8.14 -0.28 11.02
C VAL A 104 -8.92 0.34 9.88
N ARG A 105 -9.52 1.50 10.11
CA ARG A 105 -10.51 2.12 9.21
C ARG A 105 -10.01 3.39 8.54
N SER A 106 -8.99 4.02 9.10
CA SER A 106 -8.41 5.23 8.56
C SER A 106 -6.89 5.23 8.69
N LEU A 107 -6.25 5.84 7.70
CA LEU A 107 -4.81 6.13 7.67
C LEU A 107 -4.63 7.57 7.20
N LEU A 108 -3.67 8.27 7.80
CA LEU A 108 -3.30 9.62 7.41
C LEU A 108 -1.80 9.81 7.64
N CYS A 109 -1.08 10.26 6.61
CA CYS A 109 0.31 10.69 6.77
C CYS A 109 0.36 12.21 6.92
N ILE A 110 1.08 12.69 7.94
CA ILE A 110 1.40 14.10 8.13
C ILE A 110 2.91 14.20 8.30
N GLY A 111 3.60 14.75 7.29
CA GLY A 111 5.06 14.71 7.23
C GLY A 111 5.57 13.27 7.32
N PRO A 112 6.54 12.96 8.20
CA PRO A 112 7.08 11.62 8.37
C PRO A 112 6.17 10.71 9.24
N THR A 113 5.08 11.23 9.80
CA THR A 113 4.27 10.52 10.79
C THR A 113 3.04 9.88 10.17
N LEU A 114 2.91 8.57 10.35
CA LEU A 114 1.71 7.82 10.05
C LEU A 114 0.75 7.84 11.26
N TRP A 115 -0.48 8.24 11.01
CA TRP A 115 -1.61 8.18 11.93
C TRP A 115 -2.58 7.10 11.48
N SER A 116 -3.10 6.33 12.42
CA SER A 116 -4.06 5.26 12.16
C SER A 116 -5.22 5.33 13.14
N GLY A 117 -6.42 5.03 12.65
CA GLY A 117 -7.65 4.98 13.45
C GLY A 117 -8.37 3.67 13.23
N GLY A 118 -8.81 3.04 14.32
CA GLY A 118 -9.45 1.73 14.31
C GLY A 118 -10.58 1.61 15.30
N GLY A 119 -11.24 0.45 15.29
CA GLY A 119 -12.29 0.10 16.25
C GLY A 119 -11.77 -0.49 17.56
N ASP A 120 -10.56 -0.11 17.99
CA ASP A 120 -9.95 -0.65 19.20
C ASP A 120 -10.78 -0.27 20.42
N LYS A 121 -10.75 -1.15 21.43
CA LYS A 121 -11.27 -0.79 22.74
C LYS A 121 -10.25 0.12 23.41
N ALA A 122 -10.74 1.20 24.01
CA ALA A 122 -9.96 2.10 24.86
C ALA A 122 -9.45 1.37 26.11
#